data_AF-A0A5P9CI85-F1
#
_entry.id   AF-A0A5P9CI85-F1
#
_cell.length_a   1.000
_cell.length_b   1.000
_cell.length_c   1.000
_cell.angle_alpha   90.00
_cell.angle_beta   90.00
_cell.angle_gamma   90.00
#
_symmetry.space_group_name_H-M   'P 1'
#
loop_
_entity.id
_entity.type
_entity.pdbx_description
1 polymer ?
#
loop_
_entity_poly.entity_id
_entity_poly.type
_entity_poly.pdbx_seq_one_letter_code
_entity_poly.pdbx_strand_id
1 'polypeptide(L)' 'MRINIVGAGRVGQTLGKLLVDTRVVHVGSIYNRTRLNAEKSAAFIGEGTPITDLADMEQADLYIDRTNS' A
#
# COMPACT_ATOMS: atom_id res chain seq x y z
N MET A 1 9.68 7.44 -7.45
CA MET A 1 8.94 6.21 -7.79
C MET A 1 7.77 6.10 -6.82
N ARG A 2 6.54 5.99 -7.33
CA ARG A 2 5.32 5.86 -6.53
C ARG A 2 4.83 4.43 -6.59
N ILE A 3 4.50 3.85 -5.44
CA ILE A 3 3.98 2.50 -5.35
C ILE A 3 2.58 2.51 -4.75
N ASN A 4 1.73 1.60 -5.23
CA ASN A 4 0.44 1.32 -4.61
C ASN A 4 0.46 -0.05 -3.98
N ILE A 5 -0.30 -0.18 -2.89
CA ILE A 5 -0.37 -1.42 -2.13
C ILE A 5 -1.79 -1.95 -2.25
N VAL A 6 -1.95 -3.12 -2.86
CA VAL A 6 -3.23 -3.80 -3.08
C VAL A 6 -3.26 -5.02 -2.17
N GLY A 7 -3.99 -4.97 -1.06
CA GLY A 7 -4.02 -6.11 -0.14
C GLY A 7 -2.68 -6.29 0.58
N ALA A 8 -2.45 -5.43 1.57
CA ALA A 8 -1.21 -5.40 2.33
C ALA A 8 -1.05 -6.65 3.24
N GLY A 9 -0.51 -7.75 2.69
CA GLY A 9 -0.02 -8.89 3.49
C GLY A 9 1.20 -8.49 4.33
N ARG A 10 1.60 -9.33 5.31
CA ARG A 10 2.72 -9.02 6.22
C ARG A 10 4.03 -8.68 5.50
N VAL A 11 4.34 -9.38 4.40
CA VAL A 11 5.57 -9.15 3.62
C VAL A 11 5.48 -7.84 2.82
N GLY A 12 4.34 -7.60 2.15
CA GLY A 12 4.12 -6.37 1.38
C GLY A 12 4.12 -5.12 2.26
N GLN A 13 3.55 -5.21 3.46
CA GLN A 13 3.59 -4.13 4.45
C GLN A 13 5.02 -3.84 4.94
N THR A 14 5.77 -4.87 5.32
CA THR A 14 7.15 -4.68 5.80
C THR A 14 8.07 -4.14 4.71
N LEU A 15 7.95 -4.66 3.48
CA LEU A 15 8.75 -4.17 2.35
C LEU A 15 8.35 -2.73 1.99
N GLY A 16 7.05 -2.43 1.89
CA GLY A 16 6.56 -1.08 1.66
C GLY A 16 7.05 -0.10 2.74
N LYS A 17 6.97 -0.50 4.02
CA LYS A 17 7.48 0.28 5.15
C LYS A 17 8.99 0.55 5.03
N LEU A 18 9.79 -0.47 4.70
CA LEU A 18 11.24 -0.33 4.54
C LEU A 18 11.61 0.61 3.39
N LEU A 19 10.89 0.53 2.26
CA LEU A 19 11.12 1.38 1.09
C LEU A 19 10.72 2.84 1.34
N VAL A 20 9.65 3.08 2.11
CA VAL A 20 9.25 4.42 2.58
C VAL A 20 10.27 4.98 3.57
N ASP A 21 10.69 4.18 4.55
CA ASP A 21 11.65 4.61 5.57
C ASP A 21 13.03 4.93 4.96
N THR A 22 13.41 4.24 3.89
CA THR A 22 14.62 4.56 3.10
C THR A 22 14.43 5.71 2.11
N ARG A 23 13.22 6.28 2.01
CA ARG A 23 12.83 7.36 1.07
C ARG A 23 13.08 7.04 -0.40
N VAL A 24 13.11 5.76 -0.74
CA VAL A 24 13.33 5.30 -2.12
C VAL A 24 12.03 5.38 -2.93
N VAL A 25 10.88 5.24 -2.26
CA VAL A 25 9.55 5.29 -2.86
C VAL A 25 8.59 6.11 -2.02
N HIS A 26 7.53 6.59 -2.67
CA HIS A 26 6.35 7.15 -2.02
C HIS A 26 5.18 6.17 -2.15
N VAL A 27 4.43 5.97 -1.08
CA VAL A 27 3.19 5.18 -1.15
C VAL A 27 2.04 6.09 -1.55
N GLY A 28 1.41 5.78 -2.69
CA GLY A 28 0.28 6.52 -3.25
C GLY A 28 -1.03 6.10 -2.59
N SER A 29 -1.64 5.04 -3.11
CA SER A 29 -2.89 4.49 -2.59
C SER A 29 -2.70 3.11 -1.97
N ILE A 30 -3.41 2.86 -0.87
CA ILE A 30 -3.45 1.58 -0.17
C ILE A 30 -4.86 1.02 -0.24
N TYR A 31 -5.05 0.02 -1.08
CA TYR A 31 -6.33 -0.66 -1.25
C TYR A 31 -6.48 -1.84 -0.30
N ASN A 32 -7.65 -1.92 0.32
CA ASN A 32 -8.08 -3.10 1.06
C ASN A 32 -9.59 -3.34 0.92
N ARG A 33 -10.04 -4.58 1.18
CA ARG A 33 -11.46 -4.96 1.12
C ARG A 33 -12.34 -4.22 2.13
N THR A 34 -11.75 -3.67 3.18
CA THR A 34 -12.46 -2.86 4.18
C THR A 34 -11.65 -1.61 4.50
N ARG A 35 -12.35 -0.49 4.72
CA ARG A 35 -11.72 0.80 5.05
C ARG A 35 -10.84 0.70 6.30
N LEU A 36 -11.32 0.00 7.33
CA LEU A 36 -10.57 -0.22 8.57
C LEU A 36 -9.21 -0.90 8.33
N ASN A 37 -9.14 -1.88 7.42
CA ASN A 37 -7.88 -2.54 7.12
C ASN A 37 -6.96 -1.68 6.24
N ALA A 38 -7.51 -0.84 5.38
CA ALA A 38 -6.75 0.15 4.61
C ALA A 38 -6.12 1.20 5.55
N GLU A 39 -6.90 1.75 6.48
CA GLU A 39 -6.44 2.71 7.49
C GLU A 39 -5.34 2.13 8.39
N LYS A 40 -5.52 0.90 8.89
CA LYS A 40 -4.48 0.20 9.68
C LYS A 40 -3.19 0.03 8.90
N SER A 41 -3.29 -0.26 7.60
CA SER A 41 -2.12 -0.42 6.73
C SER A 41 -1.43 0.93 6.51
N ALA A 42 -2.18 1.99 6.23
CA ALA A 42 -1.66 3.35 6.09
C ALA A 42 -0.96 3.81 7.38
N ALA A 43 -1.55 3.55 8.54
CA ALA A 43 -0.95 3.87 9.84
C ALA A 43 0.35 3.08 10.11
N PHE A 44 0.41 1.81 9.70
CA PHE A 44 1.61 0.99 9.82
C PHE A 44 2.74 1.45 8.89
N ILE A 45 2.39 1.78 7.65
CA ILE A 45 3.33 2.24 6.62
C ILE A 45 3.82 3.67 6.94
N GLY A 46 2.93 4.52 7.46
CA GLY A 46 3.19 5.92 7.75
C GLY A 46 3.00 6.86 6.55
N GLU A 47 2.63 6.32 5.39
CA GLU A 47 2.36 7.06 4.15
C GLU A 47 1.29 6.30 3.34
N GLY A 48 0.55 7.02 2.49
CA GLY A 48 -0.44 6.45 1.57
C GLY A 48 -1.90 6.74 1.93
N THR A 49 -2.72 6.94 0.89
CA THR A 49 -4.14 7.18 0.99
C THR A 49 -4.91 5.85 1.06
N PRO A 50 -5.64 5.56 2.15
CA PRO A 50 -6.45 4.35 2.22
C PRO A 50 -7.65 4.45 1.28
N ILE A 51 -7.78 3.47 0.39
CA ILE A 51 -8.90 3.35 -0.55
C ILE A 51 -9.60 2.00 -0.40
N THR A 52 -10.87 1.95 -0.76
CA THR A 52 -11.69 0.72 -0.74
C THR A 52 -12.22 0.35 -2.12
N ASP A 53 -12.01 1.20 -3.11
CA ASP A 53 -12.31 0.93 -4.52
C ASP A 53 -11.00 1.01 -5.31
N LEU A 54 -10.82 0.11 -6.27
CA LEU A 54 -9.68 0.15 -7.18
C LEU A 54 -9.82 1.30 -8.19
N ALA A 55 -11.03 1.81 -8.43
CA ALA A 55 -11.25 2.97 -9.28
C ALA A 55 -10.65 4.27 -8.69
N ASP A 56 -10.55 4.35 -7.36
CA ASP A 56 -9.93 5.47 -6.63
C ASP A 56 -8.40 5.35 -6.55
N MET A 57 -7.83 4.30 -7.16
CA MET A 57 -6.39 4.05 -7.11
C MET A 57 -5.65 5.01 -8.04
N GLU A 58 -4.73 5.78 -7.45
CA GLU A 58 -3.86 6.64 -8.24
C GLU A 58 -2.93 5.83 -9.15
N GLN A 59 -2.36 6.47 -10.17
CA GLN A 59 -1.39 5.81 -11.03
C GLN A 59 -0.09 5.54 -10.25
N ALA A 60 0.42 4.31 -10.31
CA ALA A 60 1.67 3.92 -9.65
C ALA A 60 2.57 3.09 -10.56
N ASP A 61 3.88 3.17 -10.29
CA ASP A 61 4.92 2.45 -11.01
C ASP A 61 4.95 0.95 -10.64
N LEU A 62 4.45 0.60 -9.44
CA LEU A 62 4.45 -0.76 -8.93
C LEU A 62 3.22 -1.02 -8.04
N TYR A 63 2.66 -2.22 -8.18
CA TYR A 63 1.57 -2.72 -7.35
C TYR A 63 2.09 -3.90 -6.51
N ILE A 64 1.90 -3.84 -5.19
CA ILE A 64 2.19 -4.95 -4.28
C ILE A 64 0.90 -5.69 -3.98
N ASP A 65 0.77 -6.94 -4.43
CA ASP A 65 -0.35 -7.85 -4.11
C ASP A 65 0.08 -8.96 -3.14
N ARG A 66 -0.88 -9.48 -2.39
CA ARG A 66 -0.76 -10.69 -1.55
C ARG A 66 -0.91 -11.94 -2.43
N THR A 67 0.00 -12.17 -3.36
CA THR A 67 0.06 -13.46 -4.08
C THR A 67 0.70 -14.51 -3.19
N ASN A 68 -0.13 -15.43 -2.67
CA ASN A 68 0.30 -16.80 -2.40
C ASN A 68 -0.39 -17.66 -3.46
N SER A 69 0.39 -18.19 -4.41
CA SER A 69 -0.06 -19.21 -5.38
C SER A 69 -0.56 -20.46 -4.69
#